data_AF-A0A655WVZ2-F1
#
_entry.id   AF-A0A655WVZ2-F1
#
_cell.length_a   1.000
_cell.length_b   1.000
_cell.length_c   1.000
_cell.angle_alpha   90.00
_cell.angle_beta   90.00
_cell.angle_gamma   90.00
#
_symmetry.space_group_name_H-M   'P 1'
#
loop_
_entity.id
_entity.type
_entity.pdbx_description
1 polymer ?
#
loop_
_entity_poly.entity_id
_entity_poly.type
_entity_poly.pdbx_seq_one_letter_code
_entity_poly.pdbx_strand_id
1 'polypeptide(L)'
;MLFDHLFEIEEQIARRIETKNFIGLQSHLNLIDDTFGFLMDRKDSYFQLKMNEEELYSWLLAEIISFQHQVEEKGLRRSLYKEPEKHFQWLFSAALGRVSELFGVCMLAEPDIGSGKVDFIFSQGSDSKVCVELKLSTSPKVLEGYTKQLQQYLKSEKTDKGIYVVIDSGDSKRSYRNLLDFIEDGKKSGQSYPDIILIDASIKISASQQ
;
A
#
# COMPACT_ATOMS: atom_id res chain seq x y z
N MET A 1 14.23 -32.91 26.65
CA MET A 1 13.91 -31.74 27.50
C MET A 1 13.96 -30.42 26.74
N LEU A 2 15.06 -30.00 26.10
CA LEU A 2 15.09 -28.74 25.34
C LEU A 2 14.30 -28.83 24.01
N PHE A 3 14.38 -29.98 23.33
CA PHE A 3 13.67 -30.23 22.06
C PHE A 3 12.15 -30.41 22.24
N ASP A 4 11.72 -31.03 23.33
CA ASP A 4 10.29 -31.27 23.59
C ASP A 4 9.56 -29.94 23.88
N HIS A 5 10.23 -29.01 24.58
CA HIS A 5 9.71 -27.66 24.80
C HIS A 5 9.68 -26.82 23.51
N LEU A 6 10.60 -27.06 22.58
CA LEU A 6 10.60 -26.39 21.28
C LEU A 6 9.39 -26.82 20.44
N PHE A 7 9.08 -28.12 20.45
CA PHE A 7 7.93 -28.70 19.76
C PHE A 7 6.59 -28.17 20.31
N GLU A 8 6.48 -28.02 21.64
CA GLU A 8 5.30 -27.40 22.27
C GLU A 8 5.11 -25.93 21.88
N ILE A 9 6.19 -25.18 21.68
CA ILE A 9 6.14 -23.78 21.25
C ILE A 9 5.72 -23.70 19.78
N GLU A 10 6.25 -24.57 18.91
CA GLU A 10 5.85 -24.67 17.50
C GLU A 10 4.35 -24.97 17.36
N GLU A 11 3.83 -25.93 18.15
CA GLU A 11 2.42 -26.32 18.08
C GLU A 11 1.48 -25.19 18.59
N GLN A 12 1.92 -24.44 19.61
CA GLN A 12 1.18 -23.27 20.11
C GLN A 12 1.18 -22.10 19.13
N ILE A 13 2.28 -21.91 18.39
CA ILE A 13 2.39 -20.90 17.33
C ILE A 13 1.50 -21.30 16.15
N ALA A 14 1.52 -22.56 15.70
CA ALA A 14 0.67 -23.09 14.63
C ALA A 14 -0.83 -22.91 14.93
N ARG A 15 -1.28 -23.19 16.16
CA ARG A 15 -2.69 -23.00 16.55
C ARG A 15 -3.12 -21.53 16.62
N ARG A 16 -2.20 -20.61 16.93
CA ARG A 16 -2.45 -19.15 16.87
C ARG A 16 -2.43 -18.60 15.45
N ILE A 17 -1.75 -19.29 14.54
CA ILE A 17 -1.61 -18.97 13.11
C ILE A 17 -2.88 -19.31 12.32
N GLU A 18 -3.49 -20.49 12.58
CA GLU A 18 -4.76 -20.89 11.93
C GLU A 18 -5.90 -19.88 12.17
N THR A 19 -5.76 -19.02 13.19
CA THR A 19 -6.78 -18.02 13.55
C THR A 19 -6.59 -16.65 12.87
N LYS A 20 -5.43 -16.30 12.29
CA LYS A 20 -5.18 -14.97 11.69
C LYS A 20 -4.11 -14.98 10.57
N ASN A 21 -4.55 -14.66 9.34
CA ASN A 21 -3.79 -14.13 8.19
C ASN A 21 -2.52 -14.88 7.72
N PHE A 22 -2.68 -15.66 6.64
CA PHE A 22 -1.71 -16.61 6.09
C PHE A 22 -0.54 -16.05 5.26
N ILE A 23 -0.52 -14.78 4.88
CA ILE A 23 0.40 -14.31 3.82
C ILE A 23 1.78 -13.89 4.37
N GLY A 24 1.84 -13.30 5.57
CA GLY A 24 3.13 -13.01 6.23
C GLY A 24 3.88 -14.25 6.71
N LEU A 25 3.22 -15.41 6.71
CA LEU A 25 3.75 -16.65 7.30
C LEU A 25 4.71 -17.40 6.41
N GLN A 26 4.52 -17.38 5.09
CA GLN A 26 5.44 -18.04 4.18
C GLN A 26 6.83 -17.35 4.23
N SER A 27 6.83 -16.02 4.34
CA SER A 27 8.04 -15.21 4.51
C SER A 27 8.68 -15.42 5.89
N HIS A 28 7.88 -15.65 6.95
CA HIS A 28 8.40 -16.02 8.29
C HIS A 28 8.96 -17.44 8.36
N LEU A 29 8.42 -18.40 7.60
CA LEU A 29 8.95 -19.76 7.52
C LEU A 29 10.30 -19.79 6.78
N ASN A 30 10.44 -19.00 5.70
CA ASN A 30 11.74 -18.79 5.05
C ASN A 30 12.74 -18.10 6.00
N LEU A 31 12.27 -17.14 6.81
CA LEU A 31 13.11 -16.51 7.83
C LEU A 31 13.59 -17.50 8.89
N ILE A 32 12.74 -18.47 9.27
CA ILE A 32 13.11 -19.55 10.20
C ILE A 32 14.17 -20.46 9.55
N ASP A 33 14.00 -20.84 8.29
CA ASP A 33 14.98 -21.65 7.54
C ASP A 33 16.34 -20.92 7.39
N ASP A 34 16.31 -19.62 7.10
CA ASP A 34 17.51 -18.76 7.04
C ASP A 34 18.15 -18.59 8.44
N THR A 35 17.32 -18.53 9.49
CA THR A 35 17.78 -18.47 10.90
C THR A 35 18.35 -19.81 11.36
N PHE A 36 17.89 -20.94 10.82
CA PHE A 36 18.53 -22.24 11.01
C PHE A 36 19.84 -22.35 10.22
N GLY A 37 19.95 -21.69 9.06
CA GLY A 37 21.22 -21.46 8.38
C GLY A 37 22.22 -20.64 9.21
N PHE A 38 21.73 -19.67 9.99
CA PHE A 38 22.51 -18.85 10.92
C PHE A 38 23.06 -19.62 12.12
N LEU A 39 22.36 -20.68 12.59
CA LEU A 39 22.86 -21.59 13.62
C LEU A 39 24.09 -22.42 13.15
N MET A 40 24.39 -22.42 11.84
CA MET A 40 25.48 -23.18 11.22
C MET A 40 26.75 -22.36 10.91
N ASP A 41 27.02 -21.31 11.70
CA ASP A 41 28.25 -20.50 11.70
C ASP A 41 28.54 -19.74 10.39
N ARG A 42 27.69 -18.75 10.07
CA ARG A 42 28.07 -17.62 9.19
C ARG A 42 27.69 -16.29 9.85
N LYS A 43 28.69 -15.57 10.34
CA LYS A 43 28.58 -14.16 10.74
C LYS A 43 28.29 -13.30 9.51
N ASP A 44 27.33 -12.39 9.64
CA ASP A 44 26.95 -11.34 8.69
C ASP A 44 25.96 -11.73 7.58
N SER A 45 24.71 -12.02 7.95
CA SER A 45 23.61 -11.99 6.97
C SER A 45 22.40 -11.24 7.51
N TYR A 46 22.47 -9.90 7.47
CA TYR A 46 21.28 -9.06 7.42
C TYR A 46 20.64 -9.23 6.03
N PHE A 47 19.94 -10.34 5.79
CA PHE A 47 19.16 -10.46 4.57
C PHE A 47 18.05 -9.39 4.64
N GLN A 48 18.20 -8.33 3.83
CA GLN A 48 17.06 -7.48 3.50
C GLN A 48 15.97 -8.39 2.95
N LEU A 49 14.80 -8.40 3.59
CA LEU A 49 13.64 -9.16 3.14
C LEU A 49 13.36 -8.78 1.69
N LYS A 50 13.71 -9.67 0.78
CA LYS A 50 13.41 -9.51 -0.65
C LYS A 50 11.99 -10.00 -0.87
N MET A 51 11.07 -9.05 -1.00
CA MET A 51 9.70 -9.27 -1.41
C MET A 51 9.65 -9.49 -2.92
N ASN A 52 8.94 -10.53 -3.35
CA ASN A 52 8.50 -10.63 -4.74
C ASN A 52 7.41 -9.58 -5.05
N GLU A 53 6.96 -9.51 -6.29
CA GLU A 53 6.01 -8.48 -6.73
C GLU A 53 4.66 -8.52 -5.98
N GLU A 54 4.13 -9.72 -5.68
CA GLU A 54 2.88 -9.88 -4.91
C GLU A 54 3.05 -9.52 -3.43
N GLU A 55 4.19 -9.89 -2.85
CA GLU A 55 4.53 -9.53 -1.47
C GLU A 55 4.73 -8.02 -1.33
N LEU A 56 5.42 -7.39 -2.28
CA LEU A 56 5.62 -5.94 -2.34
C LEU A 56 4.29 -5.21 -2.48
N TYR A 57 3.41 -5.68 -3.37
CA TYR A 57 2.06 -5.14 -3.55
C TYR A 57 1.23 -5.25 -2.26
N SER A 58 1.23 -6.43 -1.63
CA SER A 58 0.47 -6.67 -0.39
C SER A 58 1.00 -5.85 0.78
N TRP A 59 2.32 -5.74 0.91
CA TRP A 59 2.97 -4.88 1.90
C TRP A 59 2.60 -3.41 1.67
N LEU A 60 2.71 -2.93 0.43
CA LEU A 60 2.42 -1.53 0.10
C LEU A 60 0.94 -1.19 0.32
N LEU A 61 0.01 -2.10 0.00
CA LEU A 61 -1.40 -1.94 0.35
C LEU A 61 -1.58 -1.76 1.87
N ALA A 62 -0.91 -2.57 2.69
CA ALA A 62 -0.99 -2.46 4.15
C ALA A 62 -0.45 -1.11 4.66
N GLU A 63 0.66 -0.63 4.09
CA GLU A 63 1.23 0.68 4.44
C GLU A 63 0.33 1.84 4.01
N ILE A 64 -0.33 1.77 2.85
CA ILE A 64 -1.29 2.80 2.41
C ILE A 64 -2.56 2.76 3.27
N ILE A 65 -3.03 1.59 3.70
CA ILE A 65 -4.16 1.47 4.65
C ILE A 65 -3.77 2.05 6.02
N SER A 66 -2.54 1.84 6.47
CA SER A 66 -2.02 2.47 7.69
C SER A 66 -2.01 4.00 7.56
N PHE A 67 -1.57 4.52 6.41
CA PHE A 67 -1.61 5.95 6.11
C PHE A 67 -3.05 6.48 6.03
N GLN A 68 -3.98 5.76 5.42
CA GLN A 68 -5.42 6.09 5.42
C GLN A 68 -5.93 6.25 6.86
N HIS A 69 -5.62 5.30 7.75
CA HIS A 69 -6.01 5.37 9.15
C HIS A 69 -5.42 6.61 9.87
N GLN A 70 -4.19 7.00 9.53
CA GLN A 70 -3.59 8.23 10.07
C GLN A 70 -4.37 9.48 9.67
N VAL A 71 -4.81 9.55 8.40
CA VAL A 71 -5.64 10.62 7.85
C VAL A 71 -7.00 10.66 8.53
N GLU A 72 -7.74 9.55 8.47
CA GLU A 72 -9.15 9.48 8.84
C GLU A 72 -9.37 9.58 10.36
N GLU A 73 -8.47 8.99 11.15
CA GLU A 73 -8.69 8.76 12.58
C GLU A 73 -7.70 9.50 13.48
N LYS A 74 -6.42 9.62 13.08
CA LYS A 74 -5.38 10.24 13.93
C LYS A 74 -5.15 11.73 13.65
N GLY A 75 -6.06 12.35 12.90
CA GLY A 75 -6.14 13.79 12.73
C GLY A 75 -5.23 14.36 11.65
N LEU A 76 -4.52 13.52 10.88
CA LEU A 76 -3.68 13.98 9.77
C LEU A 76 -4.51 14.68 8.69
N ARG A 77 -5.82 14.40 8.58
CA ARG A 77 -6.78 15.17 7.77
C ARG A 77 -6.72 16.69 7.97
N ARG A 78 -6.35 17.17 9.17
CA ARG A 78 -6.23 18.62 9.46
C ARG A 78 -5.16 19.30 8.61
N SER A 79 -4.13 18.55 8.22
CA SER A 79 -3.07 19.03 7.31
C SER A 79 -3.46 18.96 5.84
N LEU A 80 -4.55 18.27 5.50
CA LEU A 80 -4.94 18.01 4.10
C LEU A 80 -6.13 18.86 3.65
N TYR A 81 -6.83 19.51 4.57
CA TYR A 81 -8.03 20.27 4.24
C TYR A 81 -7.72 21.45 3.32
N LYS A 82 -8.36 21.47 2.14
CA LYS A 82 -8.20 22.49 1.09
C LYS A 82 -6.78 22.64 0.53
N GLU A 83 -5.90 21.67 0.82
CA GLU A 83 -4.57 21.65 0.25
C GLU A 83 -4.58 21.10 -1.19
N PRO A 84 -3.64 21.52 -2.05
CA PRO A 84 -3.55 21.02 -3.41
C PRO A 84 -3.06 19.57 -3.46
N GLU A 85 -3.33 18.88 -4.59
CA GLU A 85 -2.90 17.49 -4.82
C GLU A 85 -1.41 17.27 -4.56
N LYS A 86 -0.59 18.28 -4.88
CA LYS A 86 0.86 18.25 -4.65
C LYS A 86 1.23 18.16 -3.17
N HIS A 87 0.49 18.81 -2.28
CA HIS A 87 0.72 18.73 -0.85
C HIS A 87 0.46 17.30 -0.35
N PHE A 88 -0.59 16.67 -0.85
CA PHE A 88 -0.88 15.27 -0.53
C PHE A 88 0.23 14.33 -1.01
N GLN A 89 0.73 14.50 -2.23
CA GLN A 89 1.86 13.73 -2.74
C GLN A 89 3.11 13.87 -1.86
N TRP A 90 3.41 15.07 -1.36
CA TRP A 90 4.52 15.27 -0.42
C TRP A 90 4.31 14.57 0.90
N LEU A 91 3.11 14.63 1.47
CA LEU A 91 2.80 13.97 2.73
C LEU A 91 2.85 12.45 2.60
N PHE A 92 2.31 11.92 1.51
CA PHE A 92 2.39 10.50 1.15
C PHE A 92 3.85 10.04 1.00
N SER A 93 4.65 10.81 0.26
CA SER A 93 6.09 10.57 0.09
C SER A 93 6.84 10.58 1.42
N ALA A 94 6.55 11.54 2.30
CA ALA A 94 7.21 11.62 3.61
C ALA A 94 6.85 10.42 4.51
N ALA A 95 5.58 9.98 4.49
CA ALA A 95 5.12 8.85 5.28
C ALA A 95 5.69 7.53 4.77
N LEU A 96 5.56 7.27 3.46
CA LEU A 96 5.96 5.99 2.89
C LEU A 96 7.45 5.91 2.59
N GLY A 97 8.12 7.01 2.28
CA GLY A 97 9.56 7.02 2.05
C GLY A 97 10.35 6.48 3.24
N ARG A 98 9.97 6.85 4.46
CA ARG A 98 10.62 6.37 5.68
C ARG A 98 10.48 4.86 5.88
N VAL A 99 9.28 4.31 5.64
CA VAL A 99 9.06 2.86 5.79
C VAL A 99 9.70 2.10 4.62
N SER A 100 9.64 2.62 3.39
CA SER A 100 10.34 2.04 2.24
C SER A 100 11.85 1.90 2.49
N GLU A 101 12.50 2.93 3.04
CA GLU A 101 13.91 2.86 3.43
C GLU A 101 14.21 1.74 4.44
N LEU A 102 13.35 1.54 5.43
CA LEU A 102 13.52 0.48 6.45
C LEU A 102 13.43 -0.92 5.86
N PHE A 103 12.60 -1.10 4.84
CA PHE A 103 12.37 -2.39 4.19
C PHE A 103 13.21 -2.59 2.93
N GLY A 104 14.12 -1.65 2.62
CA GLY A 104 14.96 -1.74 1.42
C GLY A 104 14.15 -1.67 0.12
N VAL A 105 13.02 -0.96 0.14
CA VAL A 105 12.18 -0.68 -1.03
C VAL A 105 12.59 0.67 -1.60
N CYS A 106 12.92 0.70 -2.89
CA CYS A 106 13.14 1.94 -3.62
C CYS A 106 11.81 2.61 -3.89
N MET A 107 11.65 3.86 -3.47
CA MET A 107 10.49 4.68 -3.80
C MET A 107 10.92 5.81 -4.74
N LEU A 108 10.49 5.74 -5.98
CA LEU A 108 10.68 6.80 -6.97
C LEU A 108 9.45 7.69 -6.96
N ALA A 109 9.61 8.93 -6.48
CA ALA A 109 8.57 9.93 -6.60
C ALA A 109 8.65 10.57 -7.99
N GLU A 110 7.51 10.66 -8.65
CA GLU A 110 7.36 11.48 -9.85
C GLU A 110 8.25 11.10 -11.07
N PRO A 111 8.57 9.80 -11.32
CA PRO A 111 9.38 9.42 -12.48
C PRO A 111 8.64 9.64 -13.81
N ASP A 112 9.36 10.15 -14.81
CA ASP A 112 8.89 10.20 -16.19
C ASP A 112 9.23 8.88 -16.88
N ILE A 113 8.20 8.18 -17.37
CA ILE A 113 8.31 6.86 -18.00
C ILE A 113 7.91 6.91 -19.48
N GLY A 114 7.94 8.10 -20.08
CA GLY A 114 7.62 8.37 -21.49
C GLY A 114 6.12 8.41 -21.79
N SER A 115 5.30 7.59 -21.13
CA SER A 115 3.84 7.66 -21.18
C SER A 115 3.25 8.79 -20.32
N GLY A 116 4.10 9.44 -19.52
CA GLY A 116 3.75 10.48 -18.58
C GLY A 116 4.53 10.31 -17.29
N LYS A 117 4.15 11.12 -16.30
CA LYS A 117 4.77 11.14 -14.99
C LYS A 117 3.91 10.35 -14.01
N VAL A 118 4.42 9.23 -13.51
CA VAL A 118 3.74 8.44 -12.46
C VAL A 118 3.93 9.16 -11.14
N ASP A 119 2.93 9.20 -10.26
CA ASP A 119 3.13 9.80 -8.95
C ASP A 119 4.19 9.06 -8.13
N PHE A 120 4.10 7.73 -8.04
CA PHE A 120 5.11 6.90 -7.39
C PHE A 120 5.32 5.54 -8.07
N ILE A 121 6.56 5.08 -8.07
CA ILE A 121 6.92 3.68 -8.33
C ILE A 121 7.66 3.14 -7.11
N PHE A 122 7.13 2.08 -6.51
CA PHE A 122 7.81 1.33 -5.47
C PHE A 122 8.44 0.10 -6.09
N SER A 123 9.69 -0.20 -5.78
CA SER A 123 10.38 -1.35 -6.37
C SER A 123 11.39 -1.97 -5.43
N GLN A 124 11.61 -3.27 -5.64
CA GLN A 124 12.72 -4.00 -5.05
C GLN A 124 13.44 -4.80 -6.13
N GLY A 125 14.42 -4.16 -6.75
CA GLY A 125 15.05 -4.66 -7.98
C GLY A 125 14.21 -4.38 -9.23
N SER A 126 14.53 -5.06 -10.33
CA SER A 126 13.88 -4.85 -11.63
C SER A 126 12.53 -5.54 -11.78
N ASP A 127 12.33 -6.65 -11.07
CA ASP A 127 11.26 -7.62 -11.33
C ASP A 127 10.10 -7.52 -10.33
N SER A 128 10.16 -6.56 -9.41
CA SER A 128 9.11 -6.36 -8.40
C SER A 128 8.87 -4.88 -8.29
N LYS A 129 7.75 -4.44 -8.88
CA LYS A 129 7.37 -3.03 -8.97
C LYS A 129 5.88 -2.87 -8.68
N VAL A 130 5.52 -1.73 -8.12
CA VAL A 130 4.13 -1.32 -7.94
C VAL A 130 4.02 0.15 -8.30
N CYS A 131 3.12 0.47 -9.24
CA CYS A 131 2.80 1.85 -9.59
C CYS A 131 1.71 2.37 -8.67
N VAL A 132 1.86 3.59 -8.14
CA VAL A 132 0.83 4.26 -7.34
C VAL A 132 0.47 5.60 -7.98
N GLU A 133 -0.82 5.83 -8.19
CA GLU A 133 -1.35 7.09 -8.71
C GLU A 133 -2.30 7.71 -7.69
N LEU A 134 -2.11 9.00 -7.40
CA LEU A 134 -2.83 9.75 -6.39
C LEU A 134 -3.73 10.78 -7.08
N LYS A 135 -4.98 10.93 -6.61
CA LYS A 135 -5.89 11.99 -7.08
C LYS A 135 -6.69 12.60 -5.94
N LEU A 136 -6.88 13.91 -5.97
CA LEU A 136 -7.92 14.52 -5.16
C LEU A 136 -9.32 14.22 -5.75
N SER A 137 -10.32 14.04 -4.89
CA SER A 137 -11.73 13.90 -5.28
C SER A 137 -12.25 15.13 -6.05
N THR A 138 -11.57 16.28 -5.90
CA THR A 138 -11.82 17.54 -6.62
C THR A 138 -11.22 17.54 -8.03
N SER A 139 -10.44 16.54 -8.41
CA SER A 139 -9.89 16.42 -9.75
C SER A 139 -11.00 16.10 -10.77
N PRO A 140 -11.02 16.73 -11.96
CA PRO A 140 -11.95 16.34 -13.01
C PRO A 140 -11.61 14.98 -13.63
N LYS A 141 -10.42 14.44 -13.37
CA LYS A 141 -9.87 13.22 -14.00
C LYS A 141 -9.80 12.02 -13.06
N VAL A 142 -10.58 11.98 -11.98
CA VAL A 142 -10.57 10.86 -11.02
C VAL A 142 -10.86 9.52 -11.72
N LEU A 143 -12.00 9.37 -12.42
CA LEU A 143 -12.30 8.10 -13.10
C LEU A 143 -11.28 7.75 -14.19
N GLU A 144 -10.82 8.75 -14.97
CA GLU A 144 -9.83 8.53 -16.03
C GLU A 144 -8.43 8.20 -15.50
N GLY A 145 -8.09 8.70 -14.31
CA GLY A 145 -6.85 8.38 -13.61
C GLY A 145 -6.74 6.88 -13.37
N TYR A 146 -7.82 6.27 -12.89
CA TYR A 146 -7.86 4.82 -12.68
C TYR A 146 -7.93 4.03 -13.98
N THR A 147 -8.91 4.35 -14.83
CA THR A 147 -9.28 3.51 -15.99
C THR A 147 -8.33 3.65 -17.18
N LYS A 148 -7.56 4.74 -17.27
CA LYS A 148 -6.65 5.01 -18.40
C LYS A 148 -5.23 5.26 -17.94
N GLN A 149 -5.02 6.25 -17.07
CA GLN A 149 -3.69 6.74 -16.73
C GLN A 149 -2.87 5.66 -16.02
N LEU A 150 -3.40 5.07 -14.94
CA LEU A 150 -2.74 3.98 -14.22
C LEU A 150 -2.45 2.80 -15.16
N GLN A 151 -3.42 2.39 -15.97
CA GLN A 151 -3.25 1.29 -16.93
C GLN A 151 -2.12 1.54 -17.94
N GLN A 152 -1.96 2.78 -18.38
CA GLN A 152 -0.85 3.17 -19.26
C GLN A 152 0.50 3.07 -18.55
N TYR A 153 0.56 3.41 -17.27
CA TYR A 153 1.78 3.30 -16.46
C TYR A 153 2.17 1.86 -16.20
N LEU A 154 1.22 1.00 -15.84
CA LEU A 154 1.42 -0.44 -15.67
C LEU A 154 2.03 -1.07 -16.93
N LYS A 155 1.48 -0.72 -18.11
CA LYS A 155 2.00 -1.18 -19.38
C LYS A 155 3.44 -0.71 -19.65
N SER A 156 3.75 0.56 -19.37
CA SER A 156 5.09 1.12 -19.55
C SER A 156 6.12 0.48 -18.63
N GLU A 157 5.75 0.24 -17.37
CA GLU A 157 6.64 -0.35 -16.37
C GLU A 157 6.71 -1.88 -16.40
N LYS A 158 5.92 -2.52 -17.27
CA LYS A 158 5.82 -3.98 -17.43
C LYS A 158 5.44 -4.69 -16.12
N THR A 159 4.50 -4.11 -15.39
CA THR A 159 3.91 -4.69 -14.17
C THR A 159 2.39 -4.69 -14.30
N ASP A 160 1.71 -5.59 -13.60
CA ASP A 160 0.26 -5.58 -13.43
C ASP A 160 -0.18 -5.03 -12.06
N LYS A 161 0.78 -4.62 -11.21
CA LYS A 161 0.52 -4.11 -9.86
C LYS A 161 0.38 -2.59 -9.85
N GLY A 162 -0.86 -2.14 -9.69
CA GLY A 162 -1.21 -0.74 -9.50
C GLY A 162 -2.01 -0.51 -8.23
N ILE A 163 -1.80 0.62 -7.55
CA ILE A 163 -2.66 1.07 -6.46
C ILE A 163 -3.13 2.49 -6.78
N TYR A 164 -4.43 2.72 -6.70
CA TYR A 164 -5.06 3.99 -6.99
C TYR A 164 -5.62 4.61 -5.73
N VAL A 165 -5.08 5.77 -5.33
CA VAL A 165 -5.43 6.43 -4.07
C VAL A 165 -6.21 7.71 -4.37
N VAL A 166 -7.44 7.81 -3.86
CA VAL A 166 -8.26 9.01 -3.97
C VAL A 166 -8.52 9.60 -2.60
N ILE A 167 -8.28 10.89 -2.44
CA ILE A 167 -8.53 11.61 -1.18
C ILE A 167 -9.70 12.54 -1.36
N ASP A 168 -10.70 12.40 -0.50
CA ASP A 168 -11.83 13.31 -0.44
C ASP A 168 -11.67 14.31 0.71
N SER A 169 -11.43 15.58 0.38
CA SER A 169 -11.36 16.67 1.36
C SER A 169 -12.72 17.32 1.65
N GLY A 170 -13.82 16.76 1.12
CA GLY A 170 -15.20 17.21 1.37
C GLY A 170 -15.83 18.04 0.25
N ASP A 171 -15.11 18.30 -0.85
CA ASP A 171 -15.56 19.14 -1.98
C ASP A 171 -15.54 18.37 -3.32
N SER A 172 -15.90 17.08 -3.30
CA SER A 172 -15.73 16.18 -4.44
C SER A 172 -16.51 16.56 -5.71
N LYS A 173 -15.90 16.31 -6.88
CA LYS A 173 -16.48 16.57 -8.20
C LYS A 173 -17.26 15.37 -8.75
N ARG A 174 -17.99 15.59 -9.85
CA ARG A 174 -18.71 14.54 -10.59
C ARG A 174 -17.83 13.35 -10.96
N SER A 175 -16.56 13.58 -11.32
CA SER A 175 -15.63 12.50 -11.68
C SER A 175 -15.40 11.52 -10.53
N TYR A 176 -15.38 11.99 -9.28
CA TYR A 176 -15.30 11.14 -8.10
C TYR A 176 -16.58 10.31 -7.92
N ARG A 177 -17.75 10.91 -8.09
CA ARG A 177 -19.02 10.16 -8.05
C ARG A 177 -19.07 9.07 -9.12
N ASN A 178 -18.62 9.37 -10.34
CA ASN A 178 -18.54 8.38 -11.40
C ASN A 178 -17.60 7.21 -11.04
N LEU A 179 -16.52 7.46 -10.29
CA LEU A 179 -15.67 6.39 -9.76
C LEU A 179 -16.41 5.53 -8.73
N LEU A 180 -17.17 6.15 -7.83
CA LEU A 180 -17.99 5.42 -6.85
C LEU A 180 -19.04 4.55 -7.55
N ASP A 181 -19.73 5.10 -8.55
CA ASP A 181 -20.72 4.38 -9.36
C ASP A 181 -20.06 3.20 -10.11
N PHE A 182 -18.88 3.43 -10.70
CA PHE A 182 -18.08 2.38 -11.36
C PHE A 182 -17.74 1.23 -10.40
N ILE A 183 -17.30 1.54 -9.18
CA ILE A 183 -17.01 0.53 -8.15
C ILE A 183 -18.27 -0.25 -7.77
N GLU A 184 -19.38 0.46 -7.54
CA GLU A 184 -20.64 -0.12 -7.10
C GLU A 184 -21.26 -1.03 -8.18
N ASP A 185 -21.23 -0.62 -9.44
CA ASP A 185 -21.71 -1.44 -10.55
C ASP A 185 -20.83 -2.68 -10.78
N GLY A 186 -19.52 -2.56 -10.60
CA GLY A 186 -18.62 -3.71 -10.58
C GLY A 186 -18.98 -4.71 -9.48
N LYS A 187 -19.26 -4.24 -8.25
CA LYS A 187 -19.68 -5.10 -7.13
C LYS A 187 -20.97 -5.88 -7.45
N LYS A 188 -21.96 -5.23 -8.07
CA LYS A 188 -23.21 -5.89 -8.50
C LYS A 188 -22.97 -7.03 -9.51
N SER A 189 -21.85 -6.98 -10.25
CA SER A 189 -21.44 -8.00 -11.21
C SER A 189 -20.40 -9.01 -10.66
N GLY A 190 -20.12 -8.97 -9.36
CA GLY A 190 -19.16 -9.88 -8.70
C GLY A 190 -17.70 -9.46 -8.84
N GLN A 191 -17.42 -8.24 -9.32
CA GLN A 191 -16.07 -7.68 -9.39
C GLN A 191 -15.69 -6.99 -8.07
N SER A 192 -14.39 -6.90 -7.81
CA SER A 192 -13.83 -6.18 -6.66
C SER A 192 -12.62 -5.39 -7.10
N TYR A 193 -12.41 -4.22 -6.48
CA TYR A 193 -11.32 -3.28 -6.79
C TYR A 193 -10.48 -3.00 -5.54
N PRO A 194 -9.76 -4.01 -5.01
CA PRO A 194 -8.95 -3.85 -3.80
C PRO A 194 -7.75 -2.90 -3.98
N ASP A 195 -7.42 -2.60 -5.23
CA ASP A 195 -6.41 -1.64 -5.68
C ASP A 195 -6.88 -0.18 -5.58
N ILE A 196 -8.19 0.08 -5.39
CA ILE A 196 -8.71 1.44 -5.18
C ILE A 196 -8.86 1.73 -3.68
N ILE A 197 -8.10 2.70 -3.18
CA ILE A 197 -8.15 3.16 -1.79
C ILE A 197 -8.76 4.56 -1.76
N LEU A 198 -9.89 4.69 -1.06
CA LEU A 198 -10.61 5.95 -0.87
C LEU A 198 -10.35 6.47 0.54
N ILE A 199 -9.71 7.64 0.66
CA ILE A 199 -9.33 8.24 1.93
C ILE A 199 -10.23 9.46 2.23
N ASP A 200 -10.92 9.45 3.37
CA ASP A 200 -11.73 10.57 3.83
C ASP A 200 -10.91 11.59 4.67
N ALA A 201 -10.57 12.72 4.05
CA ALA A 201 -9.91 13.85 4.69
C ALA A 201 -10.85 15.01 5.03
N SER A 202 -12.17 14.79 4.99
CA SER A 202 -13.17 15.83 5.29
C SER A 202 -13.10 16.29 6.76
N ILE A 203 -13.49 17.54 7.03
CA ILE A 203 -13.53 18.05 8.41
C ILE A 203 -14.66 17.34 9.17
N LYS A 204 -14.27 16.47 10.10
CA LYS A 204 -15.18 15.95 11.15
C LYS A 204 -15.29 16.96 12.29
N ILE A 205 -16.51 17.35 12.67
CA ILE A 205 -16.77 18.13 13.89
C ILE A 205 -16.29 17.30 15.08
N SER A 206 -15.55 17.90 16.01
CA SER A 206 -14.99 17.15 17.16
C SER A 206 -16.11 16.57 18.03
N ALA A 207 -15.92 15.37 18.57
CA ALA A 207 -16.87 14.74 19.50
C ALA A 207 -17.18 15.59 20.75
N SER A 208 -16.28 16.51 21.14
CA SER A 208 -16.51 17.47 22.23
C SER A 208 -17.38 18.68 21.84
N GLN A 209 -17.78 18.77 20.56
CA GLN A 209 -18.65 19.80 19.99
C GLN A 209 -19.93 19.20 19.38
N GLN A 210 -20.18 17.90 19.59
CA GLN A 210 -21.41 17.21 19.23
C GLN A 210 -22.35 17.10 20.42
#